data_AF-A0A1A7BE24-F1
#
_entry.id   AF-A0A1A7BE24-F1
#
_cell.length_a   1.000
_cell.length_b   1.000
_cell.length_c   1.000
_cell.angle_alpha   90.00
_cell.angle_beta   90.00
_cell.angle_gamma   90.00
#
_symmetry.space_group_name_H-M   'P 1'
#
loop_
_entity.id
_entity.type
_entity.pdbx_description
1 polymer ?
#
loop_
_entity_poly.entity_id
_entity_poly.type
_entity_poly.pdbx_seq_one_letter_code
_entity_poly.pdbx_strand_id
1 'polypeptide(L)'
;MSHEGEASVEEILESIKKVIARDNRAVALEARRRRELAADESEAAPQPASQARDEDEVLDLADMECSPETEASAMPLGSGQATGDETPLIADAVRSAMQENLAALAMLAEPGAKPQIVRSGETSLEGLTRELLRPMLAQWLEANLPAMVEKLVQAEIARIVGKKS
;
A
#
# COMPACT_ATOMS: atom_id res chain seq x y z
N MET A 1 25.31 59.61 -2.04
CA MET A 1 25.08 58.87 -0.79
C MET A 1 24.30 57.63 -1.18
N SER A 2 24.96 56.48 -1.10
CA SER A 2 24.42 55.10 -1.09
C SER A 2 23.81 54.56 -2.38
N HIS A 3 24.62 53.72 -3.05
CA HIS A 3 24.15 52.57 -3.82
C HIS A 3 23.51 51.54 -2.86
N GLU A 4 22.95 50.47 -3.44
CA GLU A 4 22.79 49.14 -2.81
C GLU A 4 21.60 48.98 -1.84
N GLY A 5 20.56 48.24 -2.24
CA GLY A 5 19.56 47.79 -1.26
C GLY A 5 18.53 46.78 -1.75
N GLU A 6 17.93 46.96 -2.92
CA GLU A 6 16.82 46.11 -3.36
C GLU A 6 17.17 45.49 -4.70
N ALA A 7 17.45 44.18 -4.72
CA ALA A 7 17.65 43.41 -5.94
C ALA A 7 16.48 43.70 -6.90
N SER A 8 16.78 44.08 -8.14
CA SER A 8 15.74 44.36 -9.14
C SER A 8 14.87 43.12 -9.33
N VAL A 9 13.56 43.28 -9.54
CA VAL A 9 12.63 42.15 -9.75
C VAL A 9 13.12 41.20 -10.83
N GLU A 10 13.74 41.73 -11.88
CA GLU A 10 14.33 40.95 -12.97
C GLU A 10 15.54 40.12 -12.51
N GLU A 11 16.37 40.67 -11.62
CA GLU A 11 17.50 39.98 -11.00
C GLU A 11 17.03 38.87 -10.05
N ILE A 12 15.94 39.12 -9.31
CA ILE A 12 15.29 38.10 -8.47
C ILE A 12 14.79 36.94 -9.34
N LEU A 13 14.10 37.23 -10.45
CA LEU A 13 13.62 36.20 -11.37
C LEU A 13 14.75 35.43 -12.04
N GLU A 14 15.83 36.11 -12.42
CA GLU A 14 17.00 35.48 -13.03
C GLU A 14 17.77 34.61 -12.01
N SER A 15 17.86 35.05 -10.75
CA SER A 15 18.41 34.27 -9.63
C SER A 15 17.57 33.02 -9.34
N ILE A 16 16.24 33.14 -9.24
CA ILE A 16 15.33 31.99 -9.04
C ILE A 16 15.46 31.00 -10.20
N LYS A 17 15.48 31.48 -11.45
CA LYS A 17 15.67 30.63 -12.64
C LYS A 17 17.01 29.89 -12.60
N LYS A 18 18.08 30.56 -12.17
CA LYS A 18 19.42 29.98 -12.06
C LYS A 18 19.49 28.92 -10.94
N VAL A 19 18.84 29.16 -9.81
CA VAL A 19 18.75 28.21 -8.69
C VAL A 19 17.95 26.97 -9.11
N ILE A 20 16.77 27.15 -9.71
CA ILE A 20 15.95 26.01 -10.18
C ILE A 20 16.69 25.19 -11.25
N ALA A 21 17.39 25.84 -12.19
CA ALA A 21 18.17 25.13 -13.20
C ALA A 21 19.36 24.34 -12.59
N ARG A 22 19.97 24.89 -11.53
CA ARG A 22 21.04 24.22 -10.78
C ARG A 22 20.50 23.03 -9.98
N ASP A 23 19.38 23.21 -9.29
CA ASP A 23 18.75 22.17 -8.48
C ASP A 23 18.19 21.04 -9.35
N ASN A 24 17.54 21.37 -10.48
CA ASN A 24 17.10 20.34 -11.43
C ASN A 24 18.28 19.53 -12.00
N ARG A 25 19.43 20.17 -12.23
CA ARG A 25 20.66 19.47 -12.63
C ARG A 25 21.21 18.58 -11.50
N ALA A 26 21.19 19.07 -10.26
CA ALA A 26 21.62 18.30 -9.09
C ALA A 26 20.72 17.07 -8.86
N VAL A 27 19.40 17.26 -8.89
CA VAL A 27 18.40 16.19 -8.79
C VAL A 27 18.56 15.18 -9.93
N ALA A 28 18.80 15.63 -11.17
CA ALA A 28 19.04 14.74 -12.30
C ALA A 28 20.33 13.92 -12.15
N LEU A 29 21.40 14.51 -11.59
CA LEU A 29 22.65 13.80 -11.30
C LEU A 29 22.48 12.81 -10.16
N GLU A 30 21.75 13.17 -9.11
CA GLU A 30 21.46 12.32 -7.97
C GLU A 30 20.56 11.13 -8.36
N ALA A 31 19.58 11.35 -9.23
CA ALA A 31 18.75 10.30 -9.81
C ALA A 31 19.53 9.36 -10.75
N ARG A 32 20.59 9.85 -11.41
CA ARG A 32 21.53 9.00 -12.16
C ARG A 32 22.40 8.19 -11.22
N ARG A 33 23.01 8.83 -10.22
CA ARG A 33 23.84 8.17 -9.21
C ARG A 33 23.07 7.08 -8.45
N ARG A 34 21.81 7.33 -8.08
CA ARG A 34 20.95 6.33 -7.44
C ARG A 34 20.69 5.12 -8.33
N ARG A 35 20.52 5.32 -9.65
CA ARG A 35 20.39 4.22 -10.61
C ARG A 35 21.69 3.46 -10.84
N GLU A 36 22.82 4.15 -10.86
CA GLU A 36 24.14 3.52 -10.96
C GLU A 36 24.45 2.66 -9.73
N LEU A 37 24.18 3.18 -8.52
CA LEU A 37 24.34 2.42 -7.27
C LEU A 37 23.38 1.22 -7.20
N ALA A 38 22.12 1.38 -7.61
CA ALA A 38 21.16 0.27 -7.67
C ALA A 38 21.52 -0.78 -8.76
N ALA A 39 22.20 -0.37 -9.83
CA ALA A 39 22.70 -1.28 -10.85
C ALA A 39 23.92 -2.08 -10.35
N ASP A 40 24.81 -1.43 -9.58
CA ASP A 40 25.98 -2.07 -8.96
C ASP A 40 25.58 -3.05 -7.83
N GLU A 41 24.52 -2.73 -7.07
CA GLU A 41 23.91 -3.65 -6.09
C GLU A 41 23.20 -4.86 -6.72
N SER A 42 22.74 -4.73 -7.98
CA SER A 42 22.02 -5.80 -8.69
C SER A 42 22.95 -6.84 -9.33
N GLU A 43 24.27 -6.63 -9.37
CA GLU A 43 25.25 -7.57 -9.92
C GLU A 43 25.80 -8.56 -8.86
N ALA A 44 25.39 -8.40 -7.59
CA ALA A 44 25.60 -9.39 -6.53
C ALA A 44 24.42 -10.40 -6.52
N ALA A 45 24.76 -11.68 -6.68
CA ALA A 45 23.92 -12.89 -6.66
C ALA A 45 22.54 -12.81 -5.94
N PRO A 46 21.51 -13.54 -6.45
CA PRO A 46 20.16 -13.50 -5.89
C PRO A 46 20.14 -14.19 -4.52
N GLN A 47 20.24 -13.40 -3.46
CA GLN A 47 19.86 -13.83 -2.12
C GLN A 47 18.34 -13.69 -2.00
N PRO A 48 17.63 -14.67 -1.43
CA PRO A 48 16.21 -14.54 -1.20
C PRO A 48 16.02 -13.36 -0.25
N ALA A 49 15.43 -12.28 -0.75
CA ALA A 49 14.97 -11.17 0.06
C ALA A 49 14.03 -11.75 1.12
N SER A 50 14.55 -11.91 2.34
CA SER A 50 13.73 -11.98 3.53
C SER A 50 12.83 -10.76 3.47
N GLN A 51 11.53 -11.03 3.42
CA GLN A 51 10.47 -10.05 3.38
C GLN A 51 10.53 -9.19 4.65
N ALA A 52 11.37 -8.17 4.64
CA ALA A 52 11.11 -6.93 5.34
C ALA A 52 10.52 -5.99 4.28
N ARG A 53 9.33 -6.33 3.79
CA ARG A 53 8.40 -5.26 3.44
C ARG A 53 8.09 -4.64 4.78
N ASP A 54 8.44 -3.39 4.98
CA ASP A 54 8.04 -2.64 6.16
C ASP A 54 6.53 -2.83 6.31
N GLU A 55 6.15 -3.66 7.29
CA GLU A 55 4.76 -4.04 7.57
C GLU A 55 3.95 -2.77 7.93
N ASP A 56 4.68 -1.72 8.31
CA ASP A 56 4.22 -0.37 8.62
C ASP A 56 3.83 0.48 7.39
N GLU A 57 4.13 0.07 6.14
CA GLU A 57 3.69 0.79 4.93
C GLU A 57 2.31 0.35 4.43
N VAL A 58 1.72 -0.70 5.01
CA VAL A 58 0.37 -1.15 4.63
C VAL A 58 -0.65 -0.34 5.44
N LEU A 59 -1.09 0.77 4.85
CA LEU A 59 -2.20 1.56 5.38
C LEU A 59 -3.50 0.76 5.31
N ASP A 60 -3.95 0.24 6.45
CA ASP A 60 -5.26 -0.39 6.58
C ASP A 60 -6.36 0.68 6.61
N LEU A 61 -7.12 0.79 5.52
CA LEU A 61 -8.24 1.72 5.42
C LEU A 61 -9.41 1.35 6.34
N ALA A 62 -9.46 0.13 6.89
CA ALA A 62 -10.51 -0.29 7.83
C ALA A 62 -10.30 0.30 9.24
N ASP A 63 -9.05 0.60 9.62
CA ASP A 63 -8.70 1.25 10.90
C ASP A 63 -8.77 2.78 10.83
N MET A 64 -9.04 3.35 9.65
CA MET A 64 -9.31 4.78 9.50
C MET A 64 -10.70 5.11 10.06
N GLU A 65 -10.79 5.36 11.38
CA GLU A 65 -11.96 5.95 12.00
C GLU A 65 -12.24 7.31 11.34
N CYS A 66 -13.32 7.39 10.57
CA CYS A 66 -13.85 8.63 10.05
C CYS A 66 -14.49 9.42 11.20
N SER A 67 -13.67 9.96 12.10
CA SER A 67 -14.11 10.85 13.16
C SER A 67 -14.51 12.19 12.52
N PRO A 68 -15.75 12.68 12.71
CA PRO A 68 -16.17 13.98 12.18
C PRO A 68 -15.48 15.17 12.86
N GLU A 69 -14.49 14.94 13.73
CA GLU A 69 -13.81 15.95 14.52
C GLU A 69 -12.32 16.00 14.15
N THR A 70 -12.02 16.44 12.93
CA THR A 70 -10.74 17.09 12.70
C THR A 70 -10.80 18.45 13.37
N GLU A 71 -10.49 18.50 14.67
CA GLU A 71 -9.97 19.71 15.29
C GLU A 71 -8.66 20.03 14.56
N ALA A 72 -8.78 20.83 13.52
CA ALA A 72 -7.65 21.49 12.88
C ALA A 72 -6.85 22.15 13.99
N SER A 73 -5.60 21.73 14.17
CA SER A 73 -4.67 22.29 15.15
C SER A 73 -4.63 23.81 14.97
N ALA A 74 -5.34 24.52 15.85
CA ALA A 74 -5.46 25.96 15.82
C ALA A 74 -4.17 26.57 16.34
N MET A 75 -3.21 26.78 15.43
CA MET A 75 -2.20 27.82 15.63
C MET A 75 -2.95 29.15 15.80
N PRO A 76 -2.70 29.96 16.84
CA PRO A 76 -3.39 31.24 17.02
C PRO A 76 -2.81 32.24 16.02
N LEU A 77 -3.25 32.15 14.77
CA LEU A 77 -3.12 33.24 13.80
C LEU A 77 -4.02 34.37 14.31
N GLY A 78 -3.38 35.51 14.56
CA GLY A 78 -3.98 36.66 15.21
C GLY A 78 -5.35 37.03 14.66
N SER A 79 -6.19 37.56 15.55
CA SER A 79 -7.55 38.03 15.28
C SER A 79 -7.64 39.04 14.13
N GLY A 80 -7.62 38.55 12.90
CA GLY A 80 -8.33 39.14 11.78
C GLY A 80 -9.67 38.43 11.72
N GLN A 81 -10.75 39.13 12.08
CA GLN A 81 -12.11 38.66 11.81
C GLN A 81 -12.27 38.51 10.30
N ALA A 82 -11.97 37.34 9.76
CA ALA A 82 -12.54 36.89 8.52
C ALA A 82 -13.95 36.40 8.84
N THR A 83 -14.88 37.34 9.04
CA THR A 83 -16.28 37.09 8.71
C THR A 83 -16.35 37.03 7.18
N GLY A 84 -15.78 35.97 6.61
CA GLY A 84 -16.12 35.55 5.27
C GLY A 84 -17.57 35.11 5.37
N ASP A 85 -18.46 35.86 4.75
CA ASP A 85 -19.79 35.39 4.46
C ASP A 85 -19.63 34.03 3.76
N GLU A 86 -19.92 32.93 4.47
CA GLU A 86 -19.96 31.57 3.93
C GLU A 86 -21.18 31.46 3.01
N THR A 87 -21.26 32.33 2.01
CA THR A 87 -22.30 32.29 1.00
C THR A 87 -22.06 31.02 0.20
N PRO A 88 -23.02 30.09 0.15
CA PRO A 88 -22.82 28.83 -0.53
C PRO A 88 -22.52 29.10 -2.01
N LEU A 89 -21.38 28.59 -2.49
CA LEU A 89 -20.91 28.76 -3.87
C LEU A 89 -21.86 28.14 -4.92
N ILE A 90 -22.80 27.32 -4.48
CA ILE A 90 -23.71 26.54 -5.30
C ILE A 90 -25.14 26.67 -4.76
N ALA A 91 -26.11 26.77 -5.66
CA ALA A 91 -27.52 26.80 -5.33
C ALA A 91 -27.97 25.51 -4.62
N ASP A 92 -28.88 25.65 -3.66
CA ASP A 92 -29.38 24.54 -2.83
C ASP A 92 -29.99 23.39 -3.66
N ALA A 93 -30.70 23.72 -4.73
CA ALA A 93 -31.26 22.73 -5.65
C ALA A 93 -30.18 21.85 -6.33
N VAL A 94 -29.03 22.44 -6.69
CA VAL A 94 -27.93 21.69 -7.32
C VAL A 94 -27.24 20.78 -6.31
N ARG A 95 -27.15 21.22 -5.04
CA ARG A 95 -26.63 20.41 -3.94
C ARG A 95 -27.52 19.19 -3.68
N SER A 96 -28.85 19.38 -3.61
CA SER A 96 -29.81 18.27 -3.45
C SER A 96 -29.68 17.25 -4.57
N ALA A 97 -29.64 17.71 -5.82
CA ALA A 97 -29.51 16.82 -6.97
C ALA A 97 -28.19 16.02 -6.97
N MET A 98 -27.07 16.64 -6.55
CA MET A 98 -25.79 15.94 -6.41
C MET A 98 -25.87 14.84 -5.33
N GLN A 99 -26.51 15.16 -4.20
CA GLN A 99 -26.65 14.23 -3.08
C GLN A 99 -27.57 13.04 -3.43
N GLU A 100 -28.65 13.29 -4.16
CA GLU A 100 -29.55 12.24 -4.68
C GLU A 100 -28.84 11.30 -5.66
N ASN A 101 -28.04 11.84 -6.59
CA ASN A 101 -27.26 11.02 -7.52
C ASN A 101 -26.19 10.18 -6.81
N LEU A 102 -25.51 10.77 -5.82
CA LEU A 102 -24.51 10.06 -5.04
C LEU A 102 -25.15 8.97 -4.18
N ALA A 103 -26.32 9.22 -3.60
CA ALA A 103 -27.10 8.22 -2.89
C ALA A 103 -27.53 7.07 -3.82
N ALA A 104 -27.99 7.36 -5.04
CA ALA A 104 -28.34 6.34 -6.03
C ALA A 104 -27.12 5.48 -6.43
N LEU A 105 -25.95 6.10 -6.62
CA LEU A 105 -24.70 5.39 -6.88
C LEU A 105 -24.26 4.53 -5.68
N ALA A 106 -24.43 5.02 -4.45
CA ALA A 106 -24.13 4.26 -3.24
C ALA A 106 -25.01 3.01 -3.14
N MET A 107 -26.32 3.13 -3.42
CA MET A 107 -27.23 1.97 -3.44
C MET A 107 -26.87 0.94 -4.53
N LEU A 108 -26.27 1.36 -5.64
CA LEU A 108 -25.79 0.45 -6.69
C LEU A 108 -24.42 -0.17 -6.35
N ALA A 109 -23.59 0.55 -5.60
CA ALA A 109 -22.26 0.14 -5.19
C ALA A 109 -22.27 -0.74 -3.92
N GLU A 110 -23.39 -0.83 -3.20
CA GLU A 110 -23.57 -1.80 -2.13
C GLU A 110 -23.32 -3.22 -2.68
N PRO A 111 -22.33 -3.95 -2.13
CA PRO A 111 -22.14 -5.35 -2.47
C PRO A 111 -23.44 -6.09 -2.12
N GLY A 112 -24.17 -6.58 -3.12
CA GLY A 112 -25.46 -7.25 -2.94
C GLY A 112 -25.42 -8.52 -2.06
N ALA A 113 -24.23 -8.94 -1.64
CA ALA A 113 -24.04 -10.02 -0.69
C ALA A 113 -23.44 -9.46 0.61
N LYS A 114 -24.18 -9.64 1.72
CA LYS A 114 -23.63 -9.49 3.07
C LYS A 114 -22.36 -10.34 3.17
N PRO A 115 -21.27 -9.87 3.80
CA PRO A 115 -20.11 -10.72 4.05
C PRO A 115 -20.58 -11.92 4.86
N GLN A 116 -20.63 -13.07 4.21
CA GLN A 116 -21.04 -14.32 4.84
C GLN A 116 -19.89 -14.67 5.77
N ILE A 117 -20.07 -14.45 7.08
CA ILE A 117 -19.13 -14.94 8.10
C ILE A 117 -19.33 -16.46 8.16
N VAL A 118 -18.76 -17.14 7.17
CA VAL A 118 -18.57 -18.58 7.19
C VAL A 118 -17.30 -18.90 7.96
N ARG A 119 -17.25 -20.09 8.56
CA ARG A 119 -16.06 -20.60 9.27
C ARG A 119 -14.82 -20.35 8.41
N SER A 120 -13.76 -19.86 9.06
CA SER A 120 -12.43 -19.66 8.48
C SER A 120 -12.09 -20.80 7.53
N GLY A 121 -12.14 -20.56 6.22
CA GLY A 121 -11.98 -21.63 5.22
C GLY A 121 -12.87 -21.54 3.97
N GLU A 122 -14.02 -20.88 4.07
CA GLU A 122 -15.06 -20.90 3.02
C GLU A 122 -15.18 -19.58 2.26
N THR A 123 -14.10 -18.81 2.16
CA THR A 123 -14.09 -17.67 1.24
C THR A 123 -14.23 -18.20 -0.20
N SER A 124 -14.94 -17.45 -1.07
CA SER A 124 -15.15 -17.85 -2.48
C SER A 124 -13.85 -18.21 -3.21
N LEU A 125 -12.73 -17.58 -2.85
CA LEU A 125 -11.42 -17.85 -3.44
C LEU A 125 -10.76 -19.12 -2.89
N GLU A 126 -10.83 -19.35 -1.57
CA GLU A 126 -10.23 -20.54 -0.96
C GLU A 126 -10.94 -21.82 -1.41
N GLY A 127 -12.26 -21.78 -1.56
CA GLY A 127 -13.03 -22.89 -2.13
C GLY A 127 -12.55 -23.24 -3.55
N LEU A 128 -12.45 -22.23 -4.42
CA LEU A 128 -11.99 -22.41 -5.80
C LEU A 128 -10.55 -22.90 -5.88
N THR A 129 -9.63 -22.32 -5.11
CA THR A 129 -8.23 -22.77 -5.11
C THR A 129 -8.09 -24.19 -4.57
N ARG A 130 -8.87 -24.60 -3.58
CA ARG A 130 -8.91 -25.97 -3.07
C ARG A 130 -9.44 -26.96 -4.10
N GLU A 131 -10.48 -26.60 -4.85
CA GLU A 131 -11.00 -27.43 -5.95
C GLU A 131 -9.95 -27.62 -7.05
N LEU A 132 -9.20 -26.57 -7.38
CA LEU A 132 -8.14 -26.62 -8.39
C LEU A 132 -6.90 -27.40 -7.91
N LEU A 133 -6.51 -27.26 -6.64
CA LEU A 133 -5.32 -27.92 -6.09
C LEU A 133 -5.54 -29.39 -5.74
N ARG A 134 -6.79 -29.80 -5.46
CA ARG A 134 -7.13 -31.18 -5.10
C ARG A 134 -6.60 -32.24 -6.09
N PRO A 135 -6.81 -32.13 -7.42
CA PRO A 135 -6.30 -33.15 -8.36
C PRO A 135 -4.77 -33.20 -8.41
N MET A 136 -4.09 -32.05 -8.31
CA MET A 136 -2.62 -32.00 -8.35
C MET A 136 -2.01 -32.64 -7.10
N LEU A 137 -2.58 -32.35 -5.93
CA LEU A 137 -2.14 -32.97 -4.68
C LEU A 137 -2.44 -34.48 -4.64
N ALA A 138 -3.58 -34.91 -5.17
CA ALA A 138 -3.92 -36.34 -5.24
C ALA A 138 -2.90 -37.11 -6.10
N GLN A 139 -2.59 -36.61 -7.30
CA GLN A 139 -1.60 -37.21 -8.19
C GLN A 139 -0.21 -37.23 -7.54
N TRP A 140 0.18 -36.14 -6.87
CA TRP A 140 1.46 -36.07 -6.18
C TRP A 140 1.53 -37.09 -5.03
N LEU A 141 0.47 -37.22 -4.25
CA LEU A 141 0.40 -38.20 -3.17
C LEU A 141 0.47 -39.62 -3.72
N GLU A 142 -0.23 -39.94 -4.81
CA GLU A 142 -0.15 -41.27 -5.43
C GLU A 142 1.28 -41.63 -5.86
N ALA A 143 2.02 -40.67 -6.42
CA ALA A 143 3.39 -40.90 -6.86
C ALA A 143 4.43 -40.96 -5.73
N ASN A 144 4.24 -40.20 -4.64
CA ASN A 144 5.29 -39.98 -3.63
C ASN A 144 5.02 -40.68 -2.30
N LEU A 145 3.76 -40.94 -1.96
CA LEU A 145 3.37 -41.52 -0.67
C LEU A 145 3.90 -42.95 -0.46
N PRO A 146 3.91 -43.86 -1.45
CA PRO A 146 4.42 -45.22 -1.25
C PRO A 146 5.87 -45.24 -0.75
N ALA A 147 6.75 -44.49 -1.40
CA ALA A 147 8.17 -44.42 -1.02
C ALA A 147 8.39 -43.78 0.37
N MET A 148 7.56 -42.80 0.75
CA MET A 148 7.63 -42.20 2.09
C MET A 148 7.20 -43.20 3.17
N VAL A 149 6.13 -43.96 2.92
CA VAL A 149 5.63 -44.96 3.88
C VAL A 149 6.63 -46.09 4.04
N GLU A 150 7.24 -46.60 2.96
CA GLU A 150 8.25 -47.65 3.05
C GLU A 150 9.43 -47.26 3.93
N LYS A 151 9.95 -46.03 3.77
CA LYS A 151 11.04 -45.50 4.62
C LYS A 151 10.63 -45.45 6.09
N LEU A 152 9.41 -44.99 6.37
CA LEU A 152 8.90 -44.84 7.72
C LEU A 152 8.63 -46.20 8.38
N VAL A 153 8.14 -47.18 7.62
CA VAL A 153 7.96 -48.57 8.07
C VAL A 153 9.30 -49.25 8.31
N GLN A 154 10.30 -49.07 7.43
CA GLN A 154 11.65 -49.60 7.65
C GLN A 154 12.28 -49.04 8.92
N ALA A 155 12.17 -47.74 9.16
CA ALA A 155 12.61 -47.10 10.39
C ALA A 155 11.88 -47.67 11.63
N GLU A 156 10.58 -47.90 11.53
CA GLU A 156 9.77 -48.45 12.62
C GLU A 156 10.12 -49.92 12.93
N ILE A 157 10.35 -50.75 11.91
CA ILE A 157 10.83 -52.13 12.09
C ILE A 157 12.22 -52.15 12.72
N ALA A 158 13.15 -51.33 12.22
CA ALA A 158 14.50 -51.24 12.78
C ALA A 158 14.46 -50.85 14.27
N ARG A 159 13.57 -49.92 14.65
CA ARG A 159 13.36 -49.51 16.04
C ARG A 159 12.82 -50.65 16.92
N ILE A 160 11.86 -51.44 16.44
CA ILE A 160 11.28 -52.56 17.20
C ILE A 160 12.31 -53.69 17.36
N VAL A 161 13.03 -54.02 16.29
CA VAL A 161 14.02 -55.09 16.29
C VAL A 161 15.23 -54.72 17.17
N GLY A 162 15.72 -53.48 17.10
CA GLY A 162 16.82 -53.00 17.93
C GLY A 162 16.50 -52.90 19.43
N LYS A 163 15.21 -52.84 19.80
CA LYS A 163 14.75 -52.80 21.19
C LYS A 163 14.54 -54.19 21.81
N LYS A 164 14.58 -55.26 21.01
CA LYS A 164 14.43 -56.65 21.48
C LYS A 164 15.78 -57.38 21.67
N SER A 165 16.89 -56.65 21.68
CA SER A 165 18.20 -57.16 22.09
C SER A 165 18.65 -56.54 23.40
#